data_AF-A0A8T3W4F8-F1
#
_entry.id   AF-A0A8T3W4F8-F1
#
_cell.length_a   1.000
_cell.length_b   1.000
_cell.length_c   1.000
_cell.angle_alpha   90.00
_cell.angle_beta   90.00
_cell.angle_gamma   90.00
#
_symmetry.space_group_name_H-M   'P 1'
#
loop_
_entity.id
_entity.type
_entity.pdbx_description
1 polymer ?
#
loop_
_entity_poly.entity_id
_entity_poly.type
_entity_poly.pdbx_seq_one_letter_code
_entity_poly.pdbx_strand_id
1 'polypeptide(L)'
;MNKNQSKYDGEKYLAFLKQIYDPRSDKNYDWIFATNVEEIVLEDCLAQYKKRWRIETKFRVQDEARIKCKSKEMKIRYFLFMFEQMLQTTWICFHKEEGSFKEFLIELAKMSRKWTKT
;
A
#
# COMPACT_ATOMS: atom_id res chain seq x y z
N MET A 1 18.84 -23.03 10.11
CA MET A 1 17.46 -22.85 9.59
C MET A 1 17.52 -21.87 8.44
N ASN A 2 16.94 -22.22 7.28
CA ASN A 2 16.94 -21.35 6.12
C ASN A 2 15.93 -20.22 6.34
N LYS A 3 16.41 -19.00 6.58
CA LYS A 3 15.62 -17.85 7.07
C LYS A 3 14.45 -17.45 6.15
N ASN A 4 14.50 -17.89 4.90
CA ASN A 4 13.57 -17.49 3.84
C ASN A 4 12.61 -18.61 3.40
N GLN A 5 12.59 -19.75 4.09
CA GLN A 5 11.72 -20.87 3.74
C GLN A 5 10.69 -21.11 4.84
N SER A 6 9.41 -21.04 4.48
CA SER A 6 8.31 -21.42 5.36
C SER A 6 8.16 -22.93 5.41
N LYS A 7 7.96 -23.51 6.60
CA LYS A 7 7.71 -24.96 6.79
C LYS A 7 6.27 -25.40 6.48
N TYR A 8 5.47 -24.54 5.85
CA TYR A 8 4.08 -24.87 5.53
C TYR A 8 4.02 -25.77 4.30
N ASP A 9 3.65 -27.03 4.52
CA ASP A 9 3.20 -27.93 3.48
C ASP A 9 1.72 -27.70 3.25
N GLY A 10 1.37 -27.37 2.01
CA GLY A 10 0.00 -27.12 1.59
C GLY A 10 -0.09 -27.41 0.10
N GLU A 11 -1.28 -27.84 -0.34
CA GLU A 11 -1.55 -28.09 -1.74
C GLU A 11 -1.36 -26.80 -2.55
N LYS A 12 -0.64 -26.92 -3.67
CA LYS A 12 -0.28 -25.80 -4.54
C LYS A 12 -0.72 -26.14 -5.95
N TYR A 13 -1.67 -25.38 -6.43
CA TYR A 13 -2.19 -25.43 -7.78
C TYR A 13 -1.58 -24.29 -8.60
N LEU A 14 -1.22 -24.59 -9.85
CA LEU A 14 -0.84 -23.56 -10.82
C LEU A 14 -2.04 -23.24 -11.70
N ALA A 15 -2.56 -22.02 -11.55
CA ALA A 15 -3.62 -21.49 -12.38
C ALA A 15 -3.02 -20.73 -13.57
N PHE A 16 -3.40 -21.14 -14.78
CA PHE A 16 -2.99 -20.49 -16.01
C PHE A 16 -4.16 -19.72 -16.60
N LEU A 17 -4.01 -18.40 -16.67
CA LEU A 17 -5.03 -17.49 -17.15
C LEU A 17 -4.49 -16.80 -18.40
N LYS A 18 -4.94 -17.25 -19.57
CA LYS A 18 -4.40 -16.81 -20.86
C LYS A 18 -5.22 -15.68 -21.46
N GLN A 19 -4.54 -14.83 -22.24
CA GLN A 19 -5.16 -13.78 -23.05
C GLN A 19 -6.06 -12.81 -22.27
N ILE A 20 -5.67 -12.45 -21.04
CA ILE A 20 -6.37 -11.41 -20.29
C ILE A 20 -6.07 -10.06 -20.93
N TYR A 21 -7.09 -9.43 -21.47
CA TYR A 21 -7.00 -8.09 -22.04
C TYR A 21 -6.83 -7.03 -20.93
N ASP A 22 -5.77 -6.21 -21.03
CA ASP A 22 -5.60 -5.01 -20.21
C ASP A 22 -5.93 -3.75 -21.04
N PRO A 23 -7.05 -3.06 -20.74
CA PRO A 23 -7.44 -1.85 -21.45
C PRO A 23 -6.47 -0.68 -21.24
N ARG A 24 -5.58 -0.73 -20.23
CA ARG A 24 -4.61 0.35 -19.99
C ARG A 24 -3.41 0.31 -20.93
N SER A 25 -3.02 -0.88 -21.36
CA SER A 25 -1.85 -1.09 -22.22
C SER A 25 -2.21 -1.57 -23.61
N ASP A 26 -3.52 -1.78 -23.87
CA ASP A 26 -4.08 -2.31 -25.11
C ASP A 26 -3.41 -3.62 -25.57
N LYS A 27 -3.20 -4.52 -24.60
CA LYS A 27 -2.46 -5.77 -24.80
C LYS A 27 -3.09 -6.93 -24.03
N ASN A 28 -2.90 -8.13 -24.56
CA ASN A 28 -3.25 -9.37 -23.89
C ASN A 28 -2.04 -9.87 -23.09
N TYR A 29 -2.30 -10.32 -21.87
CA TYR A 29 -1.30 -10.91 -21.00
C TYR A 29 -1.71 -12.31 -20.57
N ASP A 30 -0.72 -13.19 -20.46
CA ASP A 30 -0.87 -14.47 -19.81
C ASP A 30 -0.41 -14.35 -18.36
N TRP A 31 -1.28 -14.72 -17.43
CA TRP A 31 -1.03 -14.64 -15.99
C TRP A 31 -0.94 -16.04 -15.40
N ILE A 32 0.04 -16.26 -14.54
CA ILE A 32 0.26 -17.53 -13.86
C ILE A 32 0.19 -17.27 -12.36
N PHE A 33 -0.67 -18.03 -11.68
CA PHE A 33 -0.83 -17.93 -10.22
C PHE A 33 -0.49 -19.26 -9.57
N ALA A 34 0.29 -19.21 -8.49
CA ALA A 34 0.39 -20.32 -7.56
C ALA A 34 -0.61 -20.07 -6.42
N THR A 35 -1.61 -20.93 -6.28
CA THR A 35 -2.70 -20.78 -5.30
C THR A 35 -3.03 -22.11 -4.63
N ASN A 36 -3.55 -22.06 -3.42
CA ASN A 36 -4.08 -23.21 -2.69
C ASN A 36 -5.62 -23.30 -2.75
N VAL A 37 -6.24 -22.48 -3.61
CA VAL A 37 -7.70 -22.45 -3.83
C VAL A 37 -8.03 -23.39 -4.98
N GLU A 38 -8.86 -24.40 -4.73
CA GLU A 38 -9.23 -25.44 -5.71
C GLU A 38 -10.18 -24.92 -6.80
N GLU A 39 -11.21 -24.16 -6.42
CA GLU A 39 -12.12 -23.51 -7.36
C GLU A 39 -11.68 -22.08 -7.64
N ILE A 40 -11.06 -21.89 -8.80
CA ILE A 40 -10.56 -20.59 -9.23
C ILE A 40 -11.65 -19.88 -10.02
N VAL A 41 -12.39 -19.01 -9.32
CA VAL A 41 -13.18 -17.98 -9.99
C VAL A 41 -12.21 -16.93 -10.52
N LEU A 42 -12.09 -16.87 -11.85
CA LEU A 42 -11.16 -15.99 -12.58
C LEU A 42 -11.19 -14.53 -12.06
N GLU A 43 -12.39 -14.02 -11.90
CA GLU A 43 -12.65 -12.64 -11.47
C GLU A 43 -12.14 -12.38 -10.06
N ASP A 44 -12.32 -13.33 -9.15
CA ASP A 44 -11.87 -13.22 -7.76
C ASP A 44 -10.36 -13.27 -7.65
N CYS A 45 -9.69 -14.16 -8.38
CA CYS A 45 -8.22 -14.23 -8.38
C CYS A 45 -7.60 -12.94 -8.94
N LEU A 46 -8.15 -12.40 -10.02
CA LEU A 46 -7.69 -11.12 -10.57
C LEU A 46 -7.96 -9.96 -9.61
N ALA A 47 -9.15 -9.92 -9.00
CA ALA A 47 -9.50 -8.89 -8.02
C ALA A 47 -8.58 -8.96 -6.78
N GLN A 48 -8.32 -10.16 -6.24
CA GLN A 48 -7.41 -10.36 -5.12
C GLN A 48 -5.98 -9.98 -5.46
N TYR A 49 -5.47 -10.38 -6.63
CA TYR A 49 -4.13 -9.99 -7.03
C TYR A 49 -3.99 -8.49 -7.26
N LYS A 50 -5.01 -7.84 -7.85
CA LYS A 50 -5.04 -6.37 -7.96
C LYS A 50 -4.99 -5.69 -6.58
N LYS A 51 -5.54 -6.29 -5.53
CA LYS A 51 -5.41 -5.79 -4.14
C LYS A 51 -3.95 -5.82 -3.65
N ARG A 52 -3.08 -6.70 -4.16
CA ARG A 52 -1.62 -6.69 -3.85
C ARG A 52 -0.99 -5.33 -4.18
N TRP A 53 -1.37 -4.73 -5.32
CA TRP A 53 -0.85 -3.43 -5.74
C TRP A 53 -1.26 -2.28 -4.80
N ARG A 54 -2.38 -2.44 -4.07
CA ARG A 54 -2.77 -1.48 -3.02
C ARG A 54 -1.74 -1.42 -1.90
N ILE A 55 -1.05 -2.51 -1.60
CA ILE A 55 0.00 -2.54 -0.58
C ILE A 55 1.20 -1.70 -1.03
N GLU A 56 1.66 -1.86 -2.27
CA GLU A 56 2.73 -1.02 -2.84
C GLU A 56 2.35 0.46 -2.87
N THR A 57 1.11 0.76 -3.21
CA THR A 57 0.59 2.13 -3.22
C THR A 57 0.62 2.74 -1.82
N LYS A 58 0.16 1.98 -0.80
CA LYS A 58 0.25 2.40 0.60
C LYS A 58 1.69 2.60 1.06
N PHE A 59 2.61 1.71 0.66
CA PHE A 59 4.03 1.87 0.98
C PHE A 59 4.63 3.15 0.38
N ARG A 60 4.25 3.54 -0.85
CA ARG A 60 4.71 4.82 -1.45
C ARG A 60 4.20 6.04 -0.69
N VAL A 61 2.91 6.06 -0.35
CA VAL A 61 2.32 7.14 0.46
C VAL A 61 2.97 7.20 1.85
N GLN A 62 3.29 6.04 2.43
CA GLN A 62 3.98 5.98 3.72
C GLN A 62 5.43 6.44 3.65
N ASP A 63 6.14 6.16 2.57
CA ASP A 63 7.50 6.67 2.38
C ASP A 63 7.51 8.20 2.24
N GLU A 64 6.50 8.78 1.58
CA GLU A 64 6.30 10.24 1.51
C GLU A 64 5.94 10.86 2.87
N ALA A 65 5.20 10.13 3.72
CA ALA A 65 4.83 10.58 5.07
C ALA A 65 5.97 10.48 6.09
N ARG A 66 7.01 9.71 5.79
CA ARG A 66 7.97 9.25 6.78
C ARG A 66 8.80 10.38 7.39
N ILE A 67 8.69 10.55 8.69
CA ILE A 67 9.49 11.49 9.47
C ILE A 67 10.82 10.82 9.83
N LYS A 68 11.89 11.26 9.17
CA LYS A 68 13.24 10.75 9.44
C LYS A 68 13.68 11.15 10.86
N CYS A 69 13.95 10.15 11.69
CA CYS A 69 14.43 10.34 13.05
C CYS A 69 15.72 9.54 13.28
N LYS A 70 16.69 10.12 14.01
CA LYS A 70 17.93 9.45 14.43
C LYS A 70 17.86 8.92 15.88
N SER A 71 16.75 9.13 16.57
CA SER A 71 16.61 8.71 17.98
C SER A 71 16.73 7.20 18.12
N LYS A 72 17.47 6.77 19.15
CA LYS A 72 17.59 5.37 19.54
C LYS A 72 16.43 4.93 20.44
N GLU A 73 15.68 5.86 21.00
CA GLU A 73 14.59 5.58 21.93
C GLU A 73 13.35 5.08 21.20
N MET A 74 12.80 3.97 21.69
CA MET A 74 11.64 3.32 21.08
C MET A 74 10.38 4.19 21.18
N LYS A 75 10.20 4.90 22.31
CA LYS A 75 9.04 5.78 22.54
C LYS A 75 8.95 6.88 21.50
N ILE A 76 10.06 7.53 21.18
CA ILE A 76 10.12 8.60 20.18
C ILE A 76 9.79 8.04 18.79
N ARG A 77 10.34 6.87 18.43
CA ARG A 77 10.03 6.23 17.14
C ARG A 77 8.56 5.86 17.01
N TYR A 78 7.95 5.31 18.06
CA TYR A 78 6.52 4.98 18.05
C TYR A 78 5.64 6.22 17.99
N PHE A 79 6.00 7.28 18.70
CA PHE A 79 5.27 8.54 18.65
C PHE A 79 5.26 9.11 17.22
N LEU A 80 6.42 9.17 16.56
CA LEU A 80 6.52 9.66 15.19
C LEU A 80 5.76 8.76 14.22
N PHE A 81 5.86 7.44 14.36
CA PHE A 81 5.08 6.50 13.56
C PHE A 81 3.57 6.71 13.72
N MET A 82 3.08 6.85 14.96
CA MET A 82 1.66 7.12 15.23
C MET A 82 1.23 8.43 14.58
N PHE A 83 2.05 9.47 14.67
CA PHE A 83 1.77 10.75 14.04
C PHE A 83 1.68 10.64 12.51
N GLU A 84 2.56 9.86 11.86
CA GLU A 84 2.47 9.55 10.44
C GLU A 84 1.13 8.86 10.09
N GLN A 85 0.69 7.88 10.90
CA GLN A 85 -0.59 7.19 10.68
C GLN A 85 -1.78 8.13 10.84
N MET A 86 -1.73 9.07 11.79
CA MET A 86 -2.77 10.07 11.97
C MET A 86 -2.87 10.98 10.73
N LEU A 87 -1.76 11.49 10.22
CA LEU A 87 -1.74 12.33 9.01
C LEU A 87 -2.34 11.61 7.81
N GLN A 88 -1.97 10.35 7.59
CA GLN A 88 -2.52 9.55 6.51
C GLN A 88 -4.01 9.29 6.67
N THR A 89 -4.45 8.98 7.89
CA THR A 89 -5.86 8.70 8.18
C THR A 89 -6.70 9.97 7.93
N THR A 90 -6.24 11.12 8.40
CA THR A 90 -6.91 12.41 8.15
C THR A 90 -7.02 12.69 6.65
N TRP A 91 -5.94 12.48 5.88
CA TRP A 91 -6.01 12.66 4.43
C TRP A 91 -7.00 11.69 3.79
N ILE A 92 -6.93 10.39 4.11
CA ILE A 92 -7.82 9.37 3.53
C ILE A 92 -9.29 9.66 3.84
N CYS A 93 -9.60 10.08 5.07
CA CYS A 93 -10.97 10.28 5.52
C CYS A 93 -11.58 11.59 5.03
N PHE A 94 -10.79 12.66 4.88
CA PHE A 94 -11.34 14.01 4.66
C PHE A 94 -10.86 14.69 3.38
N HIS A 95 -9.66 14.39 2.88
CA HIS A 95 -9.02 15.16 1.80
C HIS A 95 -8.62 14.32 0.58
N LYS A 96 -8.97 13.03 0.56
CA LYS A 96 -8.54 12.10 -0.48
C LYS A 96 -9.06 12.47 -1.87
N GLU A 97 -10.28 13.01 -1.94
CA GLU A 97 -10.91 13.45 -3.19
C GLU A 97 -10.44 14.86 -3.62
N GLU A 98 -9.81 15.61 -2.72
CA GLU A 98 -9.38 17.00 -2.96
C GLU A 98 -7.97 17.07 -3.57
N GLY A 99 -7.11 16.09 -3.31
CA GLY A 99 -5.75 16.09 -3.82
C GLY A 99 -4.88 14.95 -3.31
N SER A 100 -3.64 14.94 -3.76
CA SER A 100 -2.62 13.98 -3.33
C SER A 100 -2.21 14.21 -1.87
N PHE A 101 -1.70 13.16 -1.22
CA PHE A 101 -1.21 13.24 0.16
C PHE A 101 -0.14 14.33 0.34
N LYS A 102 0.73 14.50 -0.65
CA LYS A 102 1.76 15.54 -0.66
C LYS A 102 1.19 16.96 -0.65
N GLU A 103 0.15 17.22 -1.44
CA GLU A 103 -0.54 18.53 -1.46
C GLU A 103 -1.19 18.81 -0.11
N PHE A 104 -1.87 17.81 0.46
CA PHE A 104 -2.42 17.89 1.81
C PHE A 104 -1.37 18.31 2.86
N LEU A 105 -0.19 17.68 2.86
CA LEU A 105 0.88 18.04 3.79
C LEU A 105 1.40 19.48 3.59
N ILE A 106 1.51 19.93 2.34
CA ILE A 106 1.95 21.30 2.03
C ILE A 106 0.94 22.32 2.55
N GLU A 107 -0.36 22.10 2.33
CA GLU A 107 -1.42 22.99 2.81
C GLU A 107 -1.50 22.99 4.34
N LEU A 108 -1.42 21.82 4.98
CA LEU A 108 -1.37 21.71 6.43
C LEU A 108 -0.17 22.47 7.03
N ALA A 109 1.00 22.39 6.38
CA ALA A 109 2.19 23.13 6.80
C ALA A 109 2.04 24.65 6.62
N LYS A 110 1.39 25.11 5.55
CA LYS A 110 1.08 26.53 5.35
C LYS A 110 0.10 27.04 6.40
N MET A 111 -0.97 26.30 6.67
CA MET A 111 -1.95 26.64 7.70
C MET A 111 -1.30 26.72 9.08
N SER A 112 -0.57 25.69 9.51
CA SER A 112 0.08 25.69 10.83
C SER A 112 1.03 26.88 11.04
N ARG A 113 1.82 27.26 10.03
CA ARG A 113 2.68 28.46 10.07
C ARG A 113 1.89 29.77 10.19
N LYS A 114 0.71 29.86 9.57
CA LYS A 114 -0.15 31.05 9.70
C LYS A 114 -0.66 31.21 11.13
N TRP A 115 -1.05 30.11 11.77
CA TRP A 115 -1.61 30.11 13.12
C TRP A 115 -0.56 30.32 14.22
N THR A 116 0.69 29.90 13.97
CA THR A 116 1.80 30.05 14.93
C THR A 116 2.54 31.39 14.85
N LYS A 117 2.25 32.22 13.83
CA LYS A 117 2.77 33.58 13.70
C LYS A 117 1.92 34.64 14.43
N THR A 118 1.07 34.21 15.35
CA THR A 118 0.36 35.06 16.30
C THR A 118 1.28 35.41 17.46
#